data_AF-A0A8M1MD47-F1
#
_entry.id   AF-A0A8M1MD47-F1
#
_cell.length_a   1.000
_cell.length_b   1.000
_cell.length_c   1.000
_cell.angle_alpha   90.00
_cell.angle_beta   90.00
_cell.angle_gamma   90.00
#
_symmetry.space_group_name_H-M   'P 1'
#
loop_
_entity.id
_entity.type
_entity.pdbx_description
1 polymer ?
#
loop_
_entity_poly.entity_id
_entity_poly.type
_entity_poly.pdbx_seq_one_letter_code
_entity_poly.pdbx_strand_id
1 'polypeptide(L)'
;CHAESRLLEQIQSWDLDPKLHYGVTCFLSWSPCTDCAQDMAQFLKENSHVSLSLFASRLYTLGHYDEGLRTLKRAGASIAIMTSREFEHCWNAFVHHKGNRFQPWPGLDTESQKFSEKLQGILRVRFLPPSL
;
A
#
# COMPACT_ATOMS: atom_id res chain seq x y z
N CYS A 1 -6.65 -12.15 -11.84
CA CYS A 1 -7.10 -10.79 -11.48
C CYS A 1 -6.66 -10.54 -10.04
N HIS A 2 -5.92 -9.47 -9.78
CA HIS A 2 -5.43 -9.12 -8.44
C HIS A 2 -6.40 -8.16 -7.74
N ALA A 3 -6.25 -8.01 -6.42
CA ALA A 3 -7.14 -7.18 -5.62
C ALA A 3 -7.03 -5.69 -5.98
N GLU A 4 -5.85 -5.26 -6.39
CA GLU A 4 -5.50 -3.89 -6.73
C GLU A 4 -6.21 -3.41 -8.00
N SER A 5 -6.35 -4.28 -9.01
CA SER A 5 -7.12 -3.96 -10.21
C SER A 5 -8.59 -3.69 -9.86
N ARG A 6 -9.18 -4.52 -8.98
CA ARG A 6 -10.57 -4.33 -8.50
C ARG A 6 -10.73 -3.07 -7.66
N LEU A 7 -9.73 -2.76 -6.84
CA LEU A 7 -9.70 -1.53 -6.07
C LEU A 7 -9.72 -0.30 -6.99
N LEU A 8 -8.91 -0.29 -8.05
CA LEU A 8 -8.88 0.82 -9.01
C LEU A 8 -10.21 0.98 -9.74
N GLU A 9 -10.80 -0.13 -10.24
CA GLU A 9 -12.14 -0.14 -10.83
C GLU A 9 -13.18 0.45 -9.86
N GLN A 10 -13.10 0.07 -8.58
CA GLN A 10 -14.01 0.56 -7.55
C GLN A 10 -13.85 2.06 -7.30
N ILE A 11 -12.60 2.57 -7.18
CA ILE A 11 -12.36 4.00 -6.96
C ILE A 11 -12.86 4.83 -8.15
N GLN A 12 -12.62 4.35 -9.37
CA GLN A 12 -13.10 5.00 -10.59
C GLN A 12 -14.63 5.06 -10.65
N SER A 13 -15.32 4.07 -10.08
CA SER A 13 -16.79 4.04 -10.03
C SER A 13 -17.42 5.05 -9.06
N TRP A 14 -16.64 5.67 -8.17
CA TRP A 14 -17.17 6.60 -7.16
C TRP A 14 -17.53 7.99 -7.70
N ASP A 15 -17.23 8.30 -8.96
CA ASP A 15 -17.51 9.60 -9.60
C ASP A 15 -17.02 10.78 -8.74
N LEU A 16 -15.76 10.70 -8.29
CA LEU A 16 -15.15 11.67 -7.39
C LEU A 16 -15.02 13.04 -8.06
N ASP A 17 -15.54 14.09 -7.41
CA ASP A 17 -15.44 15.46 -7.93
C ASP A 17 -13.95 15.90 -8.03
N PRO A 18 -13.42 16.17 -9.23
CA PRO A 18 -12.01 16.55 -9.40
C PRO A 18 -11.61 17.86 -8.71
N LYS A 19 -12.57 18.67 -8.24
CA LYS A 19 -12.32 19.92 -7.49
C LYS A 19 -12.04 19.68 -6.02
N LEU A 20 -12.34 18.49 -5.50
CA LEU A 20 -12.13 18.11 -4.11
C LEU A 20 -10.95 17.15 -3.98
N HIS A 21 -10.31 17.17 -2.81
CA HIS A 21 -9.24 16.23 -2.50
C HIS A 21 -9.75 15.04 -1.71
N TYR A 22 -9.40 13.84 -2.14
CA TYR A 22 -9.80 12.59 -1.49
C TYR A 22 -8.60 11.83 -0.95
N GLY A 23 -8.77 11.22 0.21
CA GLY A 23 -7.79 10.32 0.82
C GLY A 23 -8.31 8.89 0.80
N VAL A 24 -7.66 8.02 0.03
CA VAL A 24 -7.97 6.60 -0.02
C VAL A 24 -6.92 5.84 0.77
N THR A 25 -7.35 5.06 1.77
CA THR A 25 -6.48 4.19 2.56
C THR A 25 -6.84 2.73 2.30
N CYS A 26 -5.85 1.93 1.92
CA CYS A 26 -6.04 0.50 1.63
C CYS A 26 -5.17 -0.34 2.53
N PHE A 27 -5.77 -1.39 3.08
CA PHE A 27 -5.10 -2.41 3.87
C PHE A 27 -5.04 -3.71 3.07
N LEU A 28 -3.83 -4.17 2.76
CA LEU A 28 -3.60 -5.30 1.86
C LEU A 28 -2.81 -6.40 2.58
N SER A 29 -3.18 -7.66 2.36
CA SER A 29 -2.41 -8.80 2.91
C SER A 29 -0.98 -8.88 2.35
N TRP A 30 -0.80 -8.46 1.10
CA TRP A 30 0.48 -8.40 0.41
C TRP A 30 0.63 -7.04 -0.27
N SER A 31 1.87 -6.55 -0.38
CA SER A 31 2.16 -5.39 -1.22
C SER A 31 1.88 -5.70 -2.70
N PRO A 32 1.56 -4.68 -3.53
CA PRO A 32 1.30 -4.91 -4.95
C PRO A 32 2.49 -5.52 -5.68
N CYS A 33 2.21 -6.35 -6.70
CA CYS A 33 3.22 -6.77 -7.67
C CYS A 33 3.62 -5.60 -8.58
N THR A 34 4.65 -5.79 -9.41
CA THR A 34 5.17 -4.75 -10.30
C THR A 34 4.10 -4.16 -11.21
N ASP A 35 3.32 -4.99 -11.90
CA ASP A 35 2.30 -4.54 -12.86
C ASP A 35 1.20 -3.74 -12.15
N CYS A 36 0.67 -4.25 -11.03
CA CYS A 36 -0.33 -3.53 -10.25
C CYS A 36 0.21 -2.21 -9.69
N ALA A 37 1.48 -2.17 -9.26
CA ALA A 37 2.09 -0.93 -8.79
C ALA A 37 2.25 0.11 -9.91
N GLN A 38 2.51 -0.33 -11.15
CA GLN A 38 2.54 0.56 -12.32
C GLN A 38 1.15 1.09 -12.66
N ASP A 39 0.13 0.24 -12.67
CA ASP A 39 -1.26 0.64 -12.92
C ASP A 39 -1.75 1.65 -11.88
N MET A 40 -1.48 1.39 -10.59
CA MET A 40 -1.80 2.32 -9.50
C MET A 40 -1.04 3.64 -9.61
N ALA A 41 0.24 3.60 -10.04
CA ALA A 41 1.03 4.80 -10.24
C ALA A 41 0.50 5.64 -11.42
N GLN A 42 0.04 4.99 -12.50
CA GLN A 42 -0.59 5.67 -13.63
C GLN A 42 -1.92 6.32 -13.20
N PHE A 43 -2.74 5.58 -12.45
CA PHE A 43 -3.99 6.11 -11.89
C PHE A 43 -3.76 7.38 -11.05
N LEU A 44 -2.75 7.40 -10.17
CA LEU A 44 -2.44 8.57 -9.34
C LEU A 44 -1.98 9.79 -10.16
N LYS A 45 -1.27 9.57 -11.27
CA LYS A 45 -0.87 10.66 -12.17
C LYS A 45 -2.07 11.28 -12.87
N GLU A 46 -3.02 10.46 -13.29
CA GLU A 46 -4.25 10.89 -13.96
C GLU A 46 -5.24 11.54 -12.98
N ASN A 47 -5.19 11.14 -11.69
CA ASN A 47 -6.12 11.57 -10.65
C ASN A 47 -5.37 12.27 -9.51
N SER A 48 -4.75 13.42 -9.81
CA SER A 48 -3.95 14.19 -8.85
C SER A 48 -4.74 14.71 -7.62
N HIS A 49 -6.06 14.69 -7.70
CA HIS A 49 -6.98 15.02 -6.61
C HIS A 49 -7.17 13.86 -5.61
N VAL A 50 -6.67 12.66 -5.92
CA VAL A 50 -6.71 11.48 -5.05
C VAL A 50 -5.33 11.22 -4.43
N SER A 51 -5.29 11.08 -3.11
CA SER A 51 -4.12 10.61 -2.37
C SER A 51 -4.32 9.17 -1.92
N LEU A 52 -3.28 8.36 -2.03
CA LEU A 52 -3.35 6.93 -1.72
C LEU A 52 -2.35 6.56 -0.61
N SER A 53 -2.88 5.95 0.45
CA SER A 53 -2.11 5.34 1.53
C SER A 53 -2.30 3.83 1.51
N LEU A 54 -1.19 3.10 1.38
CA LEU A 54 -1.16 1.65 1.34
C LEU A 54 -0.48 1.10 2.58
N PHE A 55 -1.22 0.28 3.32
CA PHE A 55 -0.71 -0.51 4.43
C PHE A 55 -0.70 -1.98 4.03
N ALA A 56 0.48 -2.55 3.83
CA ALA A 56 0.62 -3.95 3.49
C ALA A 56 1.00 -4.77 4.73
N SER A 57 0.39 -5.94 4.95
CA SER A 57 0.80 -6.86 6.00
C SER A 57 2.18 -7.48 5.72
N ARG A 58 2.46 -7.78 4.45
CA ARG A 58 3.69 -8.45 3.99
C ARG A 58 4.17 -7.87 2.68
N LEU A 59 5.46 -8.00 2.40
CA LEU A 59 6.02 -7.66 1.08
C LEU A 59 5.90 -8.84 0.13
N TYR A 60 5.30 -8.61 -1.04
CA TYR A 60 5.35 -9.54 -2.15
C TYR A 60 6.70 -9.43 -2.85
N THR A 61 7.50 -10.50 -2.87
CA THR A 61 8.91 -10.45 -3.27
C THR A 61 9.24 -11.18 -4.58
N LEU A 62 8.25 -11.37 -5.45
CA LEU A 62 8.46 -11.99 -6.77
C LEU A 62 8.57 -10.90 -7.85
N GLY A 63 9.43 -11.14 -8.84
CA GLY A 63 9.68 -10.22 -9.96
C GLY A 63 10.41 -8.93 -9.53
N HIS A 64 10.15 -7.84 -10.26
CA HIS A 64 10.74 -6.52 -9.99
C HIS A 64 9.90 -5.71 -8.99
N TYR A 65 9.51 -6.34 -7.88
CA TYR A 65 8.59 -5.75 -6.90
C TYR A 65 9.16 -4.47 -6.27
N ASP A 66 10.47 -4.39 -6.08
CA ASP A 66 11.15 -3.23 -5.51
C ASP A 66 11.06 -2.01 -6.45
N GLU A 67 11.20 -2.22 -7.75
CA GLU A 67 10.99 -1.17 -8.75
C GLU A 67 9.53 -0.71 -8.79
N GLY A 68 8.58 -1.65 -8.74
CA GLY A 68 7.15 -1.35 -8.66
C GLY A 68 6.82 -0.44 -7.47
N LEU A 69 7.28 -0.82 -6.27
CA LEU A 69 7.07 -0.03 -5.06
C LEU A 69 7.74 1.35 -5.10
N ARG A 70 8.93 1.46 -5.70
CA ARG A 70 9.58 2.77 -5.93
C ARG A 70 8.77 3.63 -6.89
N THR A 71 8.27 3.06 -7.99
CA THR A 71 7.45 3.78 -8.96
C THR A 71 6.18 4.31 -8.32
N LEU A 72 5.51 3.49 -7.52
CA LEU A 72 4.31 3.90 -6.79
C LEU A 72 4.60 4.99 -5.76
N LYS A 73 5.74 4.91 -5.05
CA LYS A 73 6.20 5.98 -4.15
C LYS A 73 6.47 7.29 -4.89
N ARG A 74 7.11 7.24 -6.07
CA ARG A 74 7.38 8.42 -6.90
C ARG A 74 6.09 9.06 -7.43
N ALA A 75 5.04 8.27 -7.66
CA ALA A 75 3.72 8.76 -8.05
C ALA A 75 2.95 9.42 -6.89
N GLY A 76 3.52 9.49 -5.68
CA GLY A 76 2.95 10.18 -4.54
C GLY A 76 2.26 9.28 -3.52
N ALA A 77 2.21 7.96 -3.73
CA ALA A 77 1.62 7.05 -2.77
C ALA A 77 2.42 7.00 -1.46
N SER A 78 1.71 6.91 -0.34
CA SER A 78 2.30 6.48 0.94
C SER A 78 2.22 4.96 1.02
N ILE A 79 3.34 4.31 1.36
CA ILE A 79 3.42 2.86 1.50
C ILE A 79 4.07 2.55 2.84
N ALA A 80 3.40 1.74 3.66
CA ALA A 80 3.87 1.31 4.97
C ALA A 80 3.53 -0.16 5.21
N ILE A 81 4.21 -0.77 6.17
CA ILE A 81 3.87 -2.10 6.67
C ILE A 81 2.92 -1.95 7.86
N MET A 82 1.90 -2.79 7.91
CA MET A 82 0.96 -2.84 9.04
C MET A 82 1.69 -3.23 10.33
N THR A 83 1.50 -2.44 11.38
CA THR A 83 1.85 -2.78 12.75
C THR A 83 0.63 -3.36 13.47
N SER A 84 0.79 -3.75 14.74
CA SER A 84 -0.33 -4.16 15.59
C SER A 84 -1.50 -3.16 15.56
N ARG A 85 -1.20 -1.87 15.45
CA ARG A 85 -2.20 -0.80 15.36
C ARG A 85 -3.08 -0.91 14.12
N GLU A 86 -2.47 -1.08 12.95
CA GLU A 86 -3.22 -1.20 11.70
C GLU A 86 -3.99 -2.52 11.65
N PHE A 87 -3.45 -3.62 12.20
CA PHE A 87 -4.21 -4.88 12.31
C PHE A 87 -5.42 -4.76 13.23
N GLU A 88 -5.28 -4.08 14.38
CA GLU A 88 -6.40 -3.82 15.28
C GLU A 88 -7.46 -2.95 14.61
N HIS A 89 -7.05 -1.93 13.84
CA HIS A 89 -7.97 -1.13 13.05
C HIS A 89 -8.73 -1.99 12.04
N CYS A 90 -8.05 -2.84 11.27
CA CYS A 90 -8.69 -3.73 10.32
C CYS A 90 -9.64 -4.73 10.98
N TRP A 91 -9.27 -5.26 12.15
CA TRP A 91 -10.12 -6.14 12.94
C TRP A 91 -11.45 -5.45 13.31
N ASN A 92 -11.38 -4.21 13.79
CA ASN A 92 -12.56 -3.46 14.21
C ASN A 92 -13.42 -2.97 13.03
N ALA A 93 -12.81 -2.67 11.88
CA ALA A 93 -13.50 -2.09 10.74
C ALA A 93 -14.06 -3.13 9.75
N PHE A 94 -13.34 -4.22 9.51
CA PHE A 94 -13.59 -5.11 8.37
C PHE A 94 -13.89 -6.57 8.76
N VAL A 95 -13.69 -6.96 10.03
CA VAL A 95 -13.94 -8.33 10.50
C VAL A 95 -15.25 -8.38 11.28
N HIS A 96 -16.08 -9.39 11.01
CA HIS A 96 -17.22 -9.68 11.87
C HIS A 96 -16.73 -10.32 13.18
N HIS A 97 -16.26 -9.51 14.12
CA HIS A 97 -15.59 -9.97 15.34
C HIS A 97 -16.53 -10.29 16.52
N LYS A 98 -17.84 -10.04 16.41
CA LYS A 98 -18.87 -10.34 17.43
C LYS A 98 -18.55 -9.78 18.82
N GLY A 99 -17.91 -8.61 18.89
CA GLY A 99 -17.50 -7.97 20.15
C GLY A 99 -16.18 -8.48 20.73
N ASN A 100 -15.53 -9.49 20.12
CA ASN A 100 -14.20 -9.92 20.55
C ASN A 100 -13.15 -8.87 20.19
N ARG A 101 -12.17 -8.68 21.07
CA ARG A 101 -11.03 -7.79 20.84
C ARG A 101 -10.00 -8.45 19.93
N PHE A 102 -9.25 -7.63 19.22
CA PHE A 102 -8.09 -8.10 18.47
C PHE A 102 -7.09 -8.77 19.43
N GLN A 103 -6.52 -9.90 19.02
CA GLN A 103 -5.46 -10.59 19.74
C GLN A 103 -4.26 -10.72 18.80
N PRO A 104 -3.18 -9.96 19.02
CA PRO A 104 -1.95 -10.10 18.25
C PRO A 104 -1.39 -11.52 18.35
N TRP A 105 -0.99 -12.10 17.22
CA TRP A 105 -0.31 -13.40 17.24
C TRP A 105 1.16 -13.25 17.67
N PRO A 106 1.77 -14.30 18.23
CA PRO A 106 3.18 -14.29 18.60
C PRO A 106 4.09 -13.89 17.42
N GLY A 107 4.94 -12.89 17.63
CA GLY A 107 5.90 -12.42 16.64
C GLY A 107 5.38 -11.37 15.65
N LEU A 108 4.12 -10.90 15.78
CA LEU A 108 3.55 -9.85 14.92
C LEU A 108 4.48 -8.64 14.81
N ASP A 109 4.86 -8.03 15.93
CA ASP A 109 5.69 -6.82 15.92
C ASP A 109 7.08 -7.06 15.31
N THR A 110 7.68 -8.21 15.61
CA THR A 110 8.99 -8.60 15.05
C THR A 110 8.93 -8.76 13.54
N GLU A 111 7.89 -9.40 12.99
CA GLU A 111 7.73 -9.56 11.54
C GLU A 111 7.37 -8.24 10.86
N SER A 112 6.48 -7.44 11.46
CA SER A 112 6.17 -6.09 10.96
C SER A 112 7.41 -5.20 10.92
N GLN A 113 8.28 -5.28 11.92
CA GLN A 113 9.54 -4.53 11.94
C GLN A 113 10.49 -4.99 10.82
N LYS A 114 10.70 -6.30 10.65
CA LYS A 114 11.53 -6.84 9.55
C LYS A 114 11.06 -6.38 8.18
N PHE A 115 9.76 -6.48 7.91
CA PHE A 115 9.19 -6.00 6.65
C PHE A 115 9.30 -4.49 6.51
N SER A 116 9.13 -3.72 7.61
CA SER A 116 9.26 -2.26 7.60
C SER A 116 10.68 -1.84 7.23
N GLU A 117 11.70 -2.45 7.83
CA GLU A 117 13.10 -2.19 7.50
C GLU A 117 13.42 -2.52 6.05
N LYS A 118 12.95 -3.67 5.55
CA LYS A 118 13.11 -4.04 4.15
C LYS A 118 12.44 -3.05 3.20
N LEU A 119 11.20 -2.63 3.51
CA LEU A 119 10.47 -1.63 2.72
C LEU A 119 11.22 -0.29 2.72
N GLN A 120 11.70 0.17 3.87
CA GLN A 120 12.51 1.39 3.97
C GLN A 120 13.76 1.29 3.10
N GLY A 121 14.44 0.14 3.09
CA GLY A 121 15.58 -0.13 2.21
C GLY A 121 15.21 0.03 0.73
N ILE A 122 14.08 -0.53 0.30
CA ILE A 122 13.57 -0.41 -1.07
C ILE A 122 13.29 1.06 -1.45
N LEU A 123 12.59 1.78 -0.58
CA LEU A 123 12.11 3.14 -0.86
C LEU A 123 13.21 4.22 -0.73
N ARG A 124 14.30 3.94 0.01
CA ARG A 124 15.41 4.89 0.21
C ARG A 124 16.41 4.93 -0.95
N VAL A 125 16.42 3.95 -1.87
CA VAL A 125 17.39 3.92 -2.98
C VAL A 125 17.19 5.17 -3.85
N ARG A 126 18.02 6.19 -3.62
CA ARG A 126 18.19 7.33 -4.51
C ARG A 126 18.90 6.81 -5.76
N PHE A 127 18.29 6.96 -6.93
CA PHE A 127 19.04 6.92 -8.17
C PHE A 127 20.07 8.06 -8.08
N LEU A 128 21.34 7.73 -7.88
CA LEU A 128 22.42 8.65 -8.25
C LEU A 128 22.40 8.69 -9.78
N PRO A 129 22.20 9.86 -10.42
CA PRO A 129 22.42 9.96 -11.85
C PRO A 129 23.88 9.56 -12.14
N PRO A 130 24.17 8.86 -13.25
CA PRO A 130 25.54 8.59 -13.63
C PRO A 130 26.29 9.93 -13.73
N SER A 131 27.43 10.01 -13.05
CA SER A 131 28.34 11.14 -13.12
C SER A 131 28.63 11.46 -14.59
N LEU A 132 28.40 12.72 -14.98
CA LEU A 132 28.83 13.26 -16.28
C LEU A 132 30.36 13.26 -16.39
#